data_AF-H2EPD4-F1
#
_entry.id   AF-H2EPD4-F1
#
_cell.length_a   1.000
_cell.length_b   1.000
_cell.length_c   1.000
_cell.angle_alpha   90.00
_cell.angle_beta   90.00
_cell.angle_gamma   90.00
#
_symmetry.space_group_name_H-M   'P 1'
#
loop_
_entity.id
_entity.type
_entity.pdbx_description
1 polymer ?
#
loop_
_entity_poly.entity_id
_entity_poly.type
_entity_poly.pdbx_seq_one_letter_code
_entity_poly.pdbx_strand_id
1 'polypeptide(L)'
;MNPTLFDQFMSPQILGIPLVILALLMPPIIFPTLNNRWLKNRMSTLQLWAINLFTKQLMLPMNKTGHQWSIILTSLMAMLLTTNLLGLLPYTFTPTTQLSMNMGLAIPMWLATVLTGLRNQPTTSLGHLLPEGTPTPLTPILIIIETISLFIRPLALAVRLTANLTAGHLLIQLTSAAVLTLLSTTFTLSMLTMTILLPLTILELAVAMIQAYVFVLLLSLYLQENT
;
A
#
# COMPACT_ATOMS: atom_id res chain seq x y z
N MET A 1 12.44 23.95 -18.62
CA MET A 1 11.15 23.25 -18.46
C MET A 1 11.23 22.29 -17.27
N ASN A 2 11.74 22.81 -16.15
CA ASN A 2 12.01 22.17 -14.86
C ASN A 2 10.95 22.73 -13.87
N PRO A 3 11.03 22.48 -12.55
CA PRO A 3 10.59 21.35 -11.72
C PRO A 3 9.06 21.14 -11.57
N THR A 4 8.22 21.80 -12.38
CA THR A 4 6.75 21.87 -12.14
C THR A 4 6.01 20.52 -12.09
N LEU A 5 6.55 19.46 -12.71
CA LEU A 5 5.95 18.12 -12.65
C LEU A 5 6.12 17.48 -11.27
N PHE A 6 7.26 17.71 -10.61
CA PHE A 6 7.58 17.08 -9.33
C PHE A 6 7.12 17.90 -8.11
N ASP A 7 6.72 19.16 -8.32
CA ASP A 7 6.21 20.02 -7.23
C ASP A 7 5.01 19.41 -6.50
N GLN A 8 4.20 18.57 -7.15
CA GLN A 8 3.08 17.87 -6.52
C GLN A 8 3.50 16.83 -5.47
N PHE A 9 4.72 16.30 -5.56
CA PHE A 9 5.26 15.32 -4.61
C PHE A 9 6.03 15.99 -3.46
N MET A 10 6.30 17.29 -3.58
CA MET A 10 6.91 18.06 -2.50
C MET A 10 5.92 18.16 -1.35
N SER A 11 6.38 17.86 -0.13
CA SER A 11 5.51 17.93 1.05
C SER A 11 5.01 19.37 1.23
N PRO A 12 3.69 19.61 1.19
CA PRO A 12 3.16 20.95 1.40
C PRO A 12 3.47 21.41 2.82
N GLN A 13 4.07 22.60 2.94
CA GLN A 13 4.34 23.26 4.20
C GLN A 13 3.60 24.61 4.20
N ILE A 14 2.73 24.82 5.18
CA ILE A 14 2.14 26.14 5.45
C ILE A 14 2.76 26.64 6.75
N LEU A 15 3.35 27.84 6.73
CA LEU A 15 3.96 28.47 7.90
C LEU A 15 5.02 27.58 8.60
N GLY A 16 5.75 26.76 7.84
CA GLY A 16 6.77 25.84 8.36
C GLY A 16 6.24 24.55 9.00
N ILE A 17 4.92 24.34 9.05
CA ILE A 17 4.32 23.09 9.54
C ILE A 17 4.07 22.16 8.35
N PRO A 18 4.58 20.91 8.36
CA PRO A 18 4.29 19.94 7.30
C PRO A 18 2.84 19.47 7.36
N LEU A 19 2.08 19.64 6.28
CA LEU A 19 0.68 19.19 6.18
C LEU A 19 0.53 17.67 6.04
N VAL A 20 1.63 16.93 5.95
CA VAL A 20 1.64 15.46 5.86
C VAL A 20 0.90 14.84 7.05
N ILE A 21 1.03 15.42 8.24
CA ILE A 21 0.36 14.94 9.45
C ILE A 21 -1.16 15.05 9.32
N LEU A 22 -1.65 16.17 8.75
CA LEU A 22 -3.08 16.37 8.51
C LEU A 22 -3.61 15.36 7.47
N ALA A 23 -2.85 15.12 6.41
CA ALA A 23 -3.19 14.11 5.40
C ALA A 23 -3.27 12.70 6.00
N LEU A 24 -2.36 12.36 6.92
CA LEU A 24 -2.37 11.06 7.62
C LEU A 24 -3.55 10.90 8.58
N LEU A 25 -4.10 12.00 9.11
CA LEU A 25 -5.28 11.99 9.97
C LEU A 25 -6.60 11.92 9.19
N MET A 26 -6.60 12.02 7.86
CA MET A 26 -7.84 11.93 7.06
C MET A 26 -8.54 10.57 7.12
N PRO A 27 -7.86 9.40 7.00
CA PRO A 27 -8.49 8.08 7.10
C PRO A 27 -9.39 7.88 8.32
N PRO A 28 -8.96 8.14 9.58
CA PRO A 28 -9.83 7.93 10.73
C PRO A 28 -11.05 8.86 10.76
N ILE A 29 -10.99 10.04 10.13
CA ILE A 29 -12.12 10.96 10.05
C ILE A 29 -13.22 10.42 9.12
N ILE A 30 -12.82 9.71 8.05
CA ILE A 30 -13.75 9.15 7.05
C ILE A 30 -14.50 7.92 7.57
N PHE A 31 -13.94 7.24 8.57
CA PHE A 31 -14.60 6.14 9.27
C PHE A 31 -15.27 6.68 10.55
N PRO A 32 -16.53 7.16 10.49
CA PRO A 32 -17.23 7.67 11.65
C PRO A 32 -17.30 6.61 12.75
N THR A 33 -17.06 7.05 13.99
CA THR A 33 -17.20 6.19 15.17
C THR A 33 -18.59 5.56 15.16
N LEU A 34 -18.63 4.23 15.25
CA LEU A 34 -19.87 3.49 15.27
C LEU A 34 -20.68 3.87 16.51
N ASN A 35 -21.82 4.52 16.29
CA ASN A 35 -22.76 4.79 17.37
C ASN A 35 -23.40 3.47 17.84
N ASN A 36 -23.77 3.37 19.13
CA ASN A 36 -24.31 2.14 19.76
C ASN A 36 -25.75 1.79 19.32
N ARG A 37 -26.19 2.29 18.16
CA ARG A 37 -27.51 2.07 17.58
C ARG A 37 -27.52 0.80 16.75
N TRP A 38 -28.57 0.00 16.89
CA TRP A 38 -28.76 -1.25 16.14
C TRP A 38 -28.93 -0.98 14.62
N LEU A 39 -29.73 0.02 14.27
CA LEU A 39 -29.85 0.53 12.91
C LEU A 39 -28.87 1.70 12.73
N LYS A 40 -27.85 1.46 11.90
CA LYS A 40 -26.84 2.45 11.57
C LYS A 40 -27.18 3.16 10.25
N ASN A 41 -26.46 4.24 9.96
CA ASN A 41 -26.63 4.99 8.71
C ASN A 41 -26.15 4.16 7.49
N ARG A 42 -26.68 4.42 6.29
CA ARG A 42 -26.36 3.66 5.06
C ARG A 42 -24.84 3.58 4.79
N MET A 43 -24.13 4.67 5.04
CA MET A 43 -22.66 4.71 4.88
C MET A 43 -21.97 3.76 5.86
N SER A 44 -22.33 3.84 7.15
CA SER A 44 -21.74 2.97 8.17
C SER A 44 -22.09 1.49 8.00
N THR A 45 -23.24 1.15 7.41
CA THR A 45 -23.57 -0.24 7.07
C THR A 45 -22.70 -0.77 5.94
N LEU A 46 -22.46 0.04 4.89
CA LEU A 46 -21.55 -0.32 3.80
C LEU A 46 -20.10 -0.46 4.29
N GLN A 47 -19.65 0.46 5.14
CA GLN A 47 -18.31 0.38 5.75
C GLN A 47 -18.15 -0.88 6.61
N LEU A 48 -19.12 -1.20 7.46
CA LEU A 48 -19.08 -2.42 8.29
C LEU A 48 -19.09 -3.68 7.42
N TRP A 49 -19.91 -3.69 6.36
CA TRP A 49 -19.95 -4.79 5.40
C TRP A 49 -18.59 -4.98 4.69
N ALA A 50 -17.98 -3.89 4.20
CA ALA A 50 -16.66 -3.94 3.57
C ALA A 50 -15.57 -4.44 4.53
N ILE A 51 -15.51 -3.91 5.76
CA ILE A 51 -14.55 -4.35 6.77
C ILE A 51 -14.73 -5.84 7.09
N ASN A 52 -15.98 -6.32 7.24
CA ASN A 52 -16.27 -7.74 7.48
C ASN A 52 -15.87 -8.65 6.31
N LEU A 53 -16.00 -8.18 5.07
CA LEU A 53 -15.54 -8.93 3.91
C LEU A 53 -14.00 -9.00 3.87
N PHE A 54 -13.33 -7.88 4.14
CA PHE A 54 -11.87 -7.84 4.17
C PHE A 54 -11.31 -8.71 5.30
N THR A 55 -11.88 -8.64 6.50
CA THR A 55 -11.46 -9.49 7.63
C THR A 55 -11.64 -10.96 7.27
N LYS A 56 -12.78 -11.34 6.69
CA LYS A 56 -13.03 -12.71 6.25
C LYS A 56 -12.00 -13.17 5.21
N GLN A 57 -11.76 -12.38 4.16
CA GLN A 57 -10.84 -12.76 3.10
C GLN A 57 -9.38 -12.87 3.57
N LEU A 58 -8.94 -11.96 4.44
CA LEU A 58 -7.58 -11.98 5.00
C LEU A 58 -7.36 -13.15 5.96
N MET A 59 -8.38 -13.56 6.71
CA MET A 59 -8.25 -14.59 7.74
C MET A 59 -8.46 -16.02 7.22
N LEU A 60 -9.06 -16.21 6.03
CA LEU A 60 -9.28 -17.55 5.44
C LEU A 60 -8.01 -18.44 5.36
N PRO A 61 -6.85 -17.93 4.91
CA PRO A 61 -5.64 -18.75 4.82
C PRO A 61 -4.89 -18.91 6.16
N MET A 62 -5.24 -18.13 7.19
CA MET A 62 -4.43 -18.01 8.40
C MET A 62 -4.78 -19.03 9.49
N ASN A 63 -3.77 -19.47 10.25
CA ASN A 63 -3.95 -20.28 11.45
C ASN A 63 -4.59 -19.49 12.61
N LYS A 64 -5.16 -20.21 13.60
CA LYS A 64 -5.86 -19.62 14.76
C LYS A 64 -5.01 -18.63 15.57
N THR A 65 -3.70 -18.84 15.64
CA THR A 65 -2.74 -17.93 16.30
C THR A 65 -2.65 -16.58 15.57
N GLY A 66 -2.74 -16.59 14.24
CA GLY A 66 -2.72 -15.39 13.40
C GLY A 66 -3.98 -14.53 13.50
N HIS A 67 -5.11 -15.07 13.97
CA HIS A 67 -6.35 -14.29 14.10
C HIS A 67 -6.24 -13.13 15.10
N GLN A 68 -5.33 -13.20 16.08
CA GLN A 68 -5.06 -12.08 16.99
C GLN A 68 -4.59 -10.82 16.24
N TRP A 69 -3.95 -10.98 15.09
CA TRP A 69 -3.46 -9.90 14.24
C TRP A 69 -4.51 -9.31 13.30
N SER A 70 -5.74 -9.86 13.31
CA SER A 70 -6.82 -9.42 12.42
C SER A 70 -7.09 -7.92 12.51
N ILE A 71 -7.11 -7.35 13.72
CA ILE A 71 -7.37 -5.93 13.94
C ILE A 71 -6.29 -5.06 13.30
N ILE A 72 -5.01 -5.45 13.44
CA ILE A 72 -3.88 -4.68 12.92
C ILE A 72 -3.86 -4.76 11.38
N LEU A 73 -4.04 -5.95 10.80
CA LEU A 73 -4.06 -6.13 9.36
C LEU A 73 -5.23 -5.39 8.69
N THR A 74 -6.41 -5.41 9.32
CA THR A 74 -7.62 -4.80 8.76
C THR A 74 -7.63 -3.28 8.90
N SER A 75 -7.10 -2.75 10.02
CA SER A 75 -6.88 -1.30 10.15
C SER A 75 -5.84 -0.77 9.17
N LEU A 76 -4.74 -1.51 8.96
CA LEU A 76 -3.71 -1.14 7.99
C LEU A 76 -4.25 -1.16 6.56
N MET A 77 -5.06 -2.17 6.20
CA MET A 77 -5.76 -2.23 4.92
C MET A 77 -6.64 -0.99 4.70
N ALA A 78 -7.51 -0.68 5.68
CA ALA A 78 -8.45 0.43 5.58
C ALA A 78 -7.72 1.77 5.46
N MET A 79 -6.62 1.95 6.19
CA MET A 79 -5.77 3.13 6.12
C MET A 79 -5.13 3.28 4.73
N LEU A 80 -4.42 2.26 4.24
CA LEU A 80 -3.76 2.33 2.93
C LEU A 80 -4.76 2.53 1.78
N LEU A 81 -5.89 1.82 1.81
CA LEU A 81 -6.92 1.93 0.79
C LEU A 81 -7.47 3.36 0.73
N THR A 82 -7.80 3.95 1.88
CA THR A 82 -8.35 5.32 1.91
C THR A 82 -7.33 6.37 1.53
N THR A 83 -6.08 6.28 2.01
CA THR A 83 -5.03 7.25 1.62
C THR A 83 -4.73 7.20 0.12
N ASN A 84 -4.71 6.01 -0.48
CA ASN A 84 -4.42 5.86 -1.90
C ASN A 84 -5.58 6.35 -2.77
N LEU A 85 -6.83 6.05 -2.39
CA LEU A 85 -8.01 6.50 -3.14
C LEU A 85 -8.22 8.03 -3.06
N LEU A 86 -8.08 8.63 -1.87
CA LEU A 86 -8.08 10.10 -1.72
C LEU A 86 -6.98 10.77 -2.52
N GLY A 87 -5.92 10.01 -2.75
CA GLY A 87 -4.74 10.43 -3.47
C GLY A 87 -4.87 10.62 -4.97
N LEU A 88 -5.89 10.01 -5.57
CA LEU A 88 -6.16 10.14 -7.00
C LEU A 88 -7.08 11.33 -7.31
N LEU A 89 -7.55 12.04 -6.28
CA LEU A 89 -8.33 13.25 -6.46
C LEU A 89 -7.43 14.38 -7.02
N PRO A 90 -7.99 15.26 -7.86
CA PRO A 90 -7.20 16.34 -8.44
C PRO A 90 -6.65 17.26 -7.35
N TYR A 91 -5.37 17.62 -7.47
CA TYR A 91 -4.65 18.52 -6.57
C TYR A 91 -4.52 18.05 -5.12
N THR A 92 -4.73 16.75 -4.82
CA THR A 92 -4.49 16.22 -3.47
C THR A 92 -3.05 15.72 -3.33
N PHE A 93 -2.42 16.04 -2.20
CA PHE A 93 -1.13 15.49 -1.84
C PHE A 93 -1.29 14.10 -1.22
N THR A 94 -0.56 13.12 -1.74
CA THR A 94 -0.55 11.75 -1.24
C THR A 94 0.66 11.47 -0.36
N PRO A 95 0.47 11.17 0.94
CA PRO A 95 1.60 10.79 1.79
C PRO A 95 2.25 9.47 1.35
N THR A 96 1.52 8.58 0.65
CA THR A 96 2.00 7.26 0.20
C THR A 96 2.91 7.31 -1.03
N THR A 97 3.08 8.47 -1.68
CA THR A 97 4.10 8.65 -2.73
C THR A 97 5.49 8.81 -2.15
N GLN A 98 5.60 9.25 -0.89
CA GLN A 98 6.88 9.38 -0.22
C GLN A 98 7.35 8.02 0.30
N LEU A 99 8.54 7.60 -0.15
CA LEU A 99 9.15 6.34 0.28
C LEU A 99 9.36 6.27 1.79
N SER A 100 9.64 7.41 2.43
CA SER A 100 9.78 7.52 3.88
C SER A 100 8.55 7.01 4.63
N MET A 101 7.34 7.38 4.17
CA MET A 101 6.09 6.97 4.82
C MET A 101 5.86 5.47 4.68
N ASN A 102 6.02 4.92 3.47
CA ASN A 102 5.78 3.49 3.22
C ASN A 102 6.83 2.62 3.93
N MET A 103 8.09 3.07 3.99
CA MET A 103 9.12 2.39 4.77
C MET A 103 8.84 2.46 6.28
N GLY A 104 8.35 3.61 6.76
CA GLY A 104 7.92 3.78 8.15
C GLY A 104 6.77 2.85 8.56
N LEU A 105 5.93 2.43 7.61
CA LEU A 105 4.88 1.42 7.85
C LEU A 105 5.38 -0.02 7.65
N ALA A 106 6.16 -0.27 6.60
CA ALA A 106 6.58 -1.62 6.22
C ALA A 106 7.60 -2.23 7.18
N ILE A 107 8.63 -1.46 7.59
CA ILE A 107 9.73 -1.98 8.41
C ILE A 107 9.22 -2.42 9.80
N PRO A 108 8.44 -1.61 10.56
CA PRO A 108 7.97 -2.02 11.87
C PRO A 108 7.02 -3.22 11.80
N MET A 109 6.12 -3.26 10.81
CA MET A 109 5.17 -4.37 10.65
C MET A 109 5.87 -5.67 10.29
N TRP A 110 6.83 -5.62 9.37
CA TRP A 110 7.65 -6.77 9.04
C TRP A 110 8.49 -7.24 10.23
N LEU A 111 9.15 -6.31 10.93
CA LEU A 111 9.96 -6.63 12.10
C LEU A 111 9.10 -7.26 13.20
N ALA A 112 7.87 -6.80 13.39
CA ALA A 112 6.93 -7.40 14.33
C ALA A 112 6.60 -8.86 13.96
N THR A 113 6.38 -9.18 12.67
CA THR A 113 6.14 -10.57 12.22
C THR A 113 7.35 -11.48 12.44
N VAL A 114 8.57 -10.99 12.14
CA VAL A 114 9.81 -11.75 12.36
C VAL A 114 10.05 -11.99 13.85
N LEU A 115 9.86 -10.97 14.70
CA LEU A 115 9.99 -11.11 16.15
C LEU A 115 8.97 -12.09 16.73
N THR A 116 7.73 -12.11 16.23
CA THR A 116 6.75 -13.11 16.67
C THR A 116 7.14 -14.53 16.31
N GLY A 117 7.73 -14.75 15.12
CA GLY A 117 8.19 -16.08 14.73
C GLY A 117 9.38 -16.56 15.55
N LEU A 118 10.38 -15.70 15.74
CA LEU A 118 11.54 -15.99 16.58
C LEU A 118 11.14 -16.31 18.03
N ARG A 119 10.11 -15.62 18.56
CA ARG A 119 9.64 -15.85 19.93
C ARG A 119 8.86 -17.15 20.08
N ASN A 120 7.97 -17.46 19.13
CA ASN A 120 7.03 -18.58 19.28
C ASN A 120 7.66 -19.91 18.87
N GLN A 121 8.51 -19.93 17.83
CA GLN A 121 9.19 -21.14 17.35
C GLN A 121 10.59 -20.80 16.78
N PRO A 122 11.62 -20.68 17.63
CA PRO A 122 12.97 -20.30 17.18
C PRO A 122 13.62 -21.36 16.29
N THR A 123 13.31 -22.64 16.50
CA THR A 123 13.92 -23.75 15.75
C THR A 123 13.36 -23.90 14.34
N THR A 124 12.06 -23.71 14.14
CA THR A 124 11.42 -23.79 12.82
C THR A 124 11.69 -22.53 12.01
N SER A 125 11.70 -21.35 12.62
CA SER A 125 12.06 -20.08 11.96
C SER A 125 13.52 -20.06 11.46
N LEU A 126 14.47 -20.60 12.24
CA LEU A 126 15.84 -20.79 11.77
C LEU A 126 15.96 -21.94 10.76
N GLY A 127 15.11 -22.97 10.88
CA GLY A 127 15.02 -24.07 9.91
C GLY A 127 14.57 -23.62 8.52
N HIS A 128 13.69 -22.63 8.42
CA HIS A 128 13.27 -22.03 7.14
C HIS A 128 14.41 -21.37 6.34
N LEU A 129 15.54 -21.04 6.98
CA LEU A 129 16.73 -20.54 6.27
C LEU A 129 17.44 -21.62 5.43
N LEU A 130 17.11 -22.90 5.66
CA LEU A 130 17.66 -24.04 4.95
C LEU A 130 16.53 -24.80 4.24
N PRO A 131 16.47 -24.79 2.90
CA PRO A 131 15.57 -25.67 2.18
C PRO A 131 16.04 -27.12 2.35
N GLU A 132 15.07 -27.97 2.68
CA GLU A 132 15.26 -29.40 2.89
C GLU A 132 15.90 -30.06 1.66
N GLY A 133 16.96 -30.84 1.89
CA GLY A 133 17.61 -31.64 0.84
C GLY A 133 18.75 -30.97 0.07
N THR A 134 19.34 -29.89 0.58
CA THR A 134 20.50 -29.25 -0.07
C THR A 134 21.82 -29.99 0.18
N PRO A 135 22.68 -30.17 -0.84
CA PRO A 135 23.97 -30.82 -0.67
C PRO A 135 24.89 -29.94 0.20
N THR A 136 25.62 -30.57 1.12
CA THR A 136 26.46 -29.93 2.16
C THR A 136 27.36 -28.78 1.67
N PRO A 137 27.99 -28.79 0.48
CA PRO A 137 28.84 -27.66 0.06
C PRO A 137 28.08 -26.38 -0.34
N LEU A 138 26.80 -26.47 -0.73
CA LEU A 138 26.01 -25.31 -1.18
C LEU A 138 25.26 -24.60 -0.04
N THR A 139 25.20 -25.25 1.13
CA THR A 139 24.50 -24.74 2.32
C THR A 139 24.91 -23.32 2.77
N PRO A 140 26.20 -22.91 2.86
CA PRO A 140 26.53 -21.58 3.37
C PRO A 140 26.12 -20.46 2.41
N ILE A 141 26.18 -20.71 1.10
CA ILE A 141 25.79 -19.72 0.08
C ILE A 141 24.28 -19.50 0.10
N LEU A 142 23.50 -20.57 0.28
CA LEU A 142 22.05 -20.47 0.29
C LEU A 142 21.54 -19.69 1.51
N ILE A 143 22.10 -19.93 2.70
CA ILE A 143 21.75 -19.18 3.91
C ILE A 143 21.98 -17.67 3.70
N ILE A 144 23.08 -17.28 3.05
CA ILE A 144 23.34 -15.86 2.74
C ILE A 144 22.28 -15.31 1.80
N ILE A 145 21.87 -16.05 0.77
CA ILE A 145 20.84 -15.60 -0.17
C ILE A 145 19.48 -15.46 0.52
N GLU A 146 19.10 -16.40 1.39
CA GLU A 146 17.81 -16.38 2.08
C GLU A 146 17.75 -15.28 3.16
N THR A 147 18.86 -15.03 3.86
CA THR A 147 18.93 -13.87 4.77
C THR A 147 18.77 -12.55 4.01
N ILE A 148 19.41 -12.41 2.84
CA ILE A 148 19.24 -11.23 1.98
C ILE A 148 17.80 -11.15 1.45
N SER A 149 17.19 -12.25 1.04
CA SER A 149 15.81 -12.29 0.51
C SER A 149 14.79 -11.83 1.56
N LEU A 150 15.01 -12.22 2.82
CA LEU A 150 14.20 -11.82 3.98
C LEU A 150 14.28 -10.30 4.22
N PHE A 151 15.46 -9.68 4.08
CA PHE A 151 15.64 -8.22 4.22
C PHE A 151 15.12 -7.41 3.02
N ILE A 152 15.23 -7.92 1.79
CA ILE A 152 14.72 -7.24 0.59
C ILE A 152 13.19 -7.16 0.61
N ARG A 153 12.53 -8.11 1.29
CA ARG A 153 11.08 -8.26 1.32
C ARG A 153 10.29 -7.00 1.74
N PRO A 154 10.55 -6.39 2.92
CA PRO A 154 9.87 -5.14 3.32
C PRO A 154 10.22 -3.96 2.41
N LEU A 155 11.47 -3.91 1.91
CA LEU A 155 11.93 -2.87 1.01
C LEU A 155 11.20 -2.92 -0.34
N ALA A 156 11.08 -4.11 -0.93
CA ALA A 156 10.36 -4.31 -2.18
C ALA A 156 8.88 -3.94 -2.07
N LEU A 157 8.25 -4.25 -0.94
CA LEU A 157 6.84 -3.95 -0.68
C LEU A 157 6.59 -2.44 -0.50
N ALA A 158 7.47 -1.72 0.20
CA ALA A 158 7.41 -0.26 0.30
C ALA A 158 7.63 0.44 -1.04
N VAL A 159 8.65 0.02 -1.79
CA VAL A 159 8.99 0.56 -3.12
C VAL A 159 7.86 0.30 -4.12
N ARG A 160 7.20 -0.86 -4.07
CA ARG A 160 6.08 -1.17 -4.98
C ARG A 160 4.92 -0.18 -4.80
N LEU A 161 4.59 0.19 -3.57
CA LEU A 161 3.53 1.17 -3.29
C LEU A 161 3.89 2.54 -3.84
N THR A 162 5.11 3.02 -3.55
CA THR A 162 5.53 4.34 -4.03
C THR A 162 5.65 4.39 -5.54
N ALA A 163 6.27 3.39 -6.15
CA ALA A 163 6.54 3.39 -7.58
C ALA A 163 5.24 3.40 -8.39
N ASN A 164 4.26 2.58 -8.02
CA ASN A 164 2.99 2.53 -8.73
C ASN A 164 2.24 3.85 -8.64
N LEU A 165 2.08 4.43 -7.43
CA LEU A 165 1.33 5.67 -7.25
C LEU A 165 2.06 6.90 -7.83
N THR A 166 3.40 6.96 -7.73
CA THR A 166 4.18 8.06 -8.32
C THR A 166 4.18 7.99 -9.84
N ALA A 167 4.42 6.81 -10.42
CA ALA A 167 4.41 6.61 -11.86
C ALA A 167 3.02 6.87 -12.45
N GLY A 168 1.96 6.40 -11.81
CA GLY A 168 0.59 6.64 -12.21
C GLY A 168 0.22 8.12 -12.25
N HIS A 169 0.55 8.86 -11.18
CA HIS A 169 0.28 10.30 -11.13
C HIS A 169 1.10 11.07 -12.19
N LEU A 170 2.37 10.69 -12.42
CA LEU A 170 3.19 11.24 -13.49
C LEU A 170 2.62 10.94 -14.88
N LEU A 171 2.11 9.73 -15.11
CA LEU A 171 1.47 9.35 -16.38
C LEU A 171 0.21 10.18 -16.65
N ILE A 172 -0.65 10.38 -15.64
CA ILE A 172 -1.85 11.24 -15.75
C ILE A 172 -1.44 12.69 -16.05
N GLN A 173 -0.40 13.20 -15.40
CA GLN A 173 0.05 14.58 -15.59
C GLN A 173 0.70 14.80 -16.97
N LEU A 174 1.53 13.86 -17.44
CA LEU A 174 2.16 13.96 -18.76
C LEU A 174 1.12 13.85 -19.89
N THR A 175 0.16 12.93 -19.76
CA THR A 175 -0.90 12.76 -20.74
C THR A 175 -1.85 13.96 -20.77
N SER A 176 -2.23 14.50 -19.61
CA SER A 176 -3.04 15.73 -19.54
C SER A 176 -2.31 16.97 -20.08
N ALA A 177 -1.01 17.11 -19.82
CA ALA A 177 -0.19 18.17 -20.42
C ALA A 177 -0.11 18.02 -21.95
N ALA A 178 0.02 16.79 -22.45
CA ALA A 178 -0.03 16.51 -23.88
C ALA A 178 -1.38 16.94 -24.48
N VAL A 179 -2.51 16.60 -23.84
CA VAL A 179 -3.84 17.05 -24.29
C VAL A 179 -3.91 18.58 -24.40
N LEU A 180 -3.43 19.30 -23.39
CA LEU A 180 -3.48 20.76 -23.34
C LEU A 180 -2.68 21.40 -24.49
N THR A 181 -1.48 20.86 -24.77
CA THR A 181 -0.66 21.35 -25.89
C THR A 181 -1.28 21.01 -27.25
N LEU A 182 -1.84 19.81 -27.40
CA LEU A 182 -2.47 19.35 -28.65
C LEU A 182 -3.78 20.06 -28.95
N LEU A 183 -4.49 20.56 -27.94
CA LEU A 183 -5.71 21.36 -28.11
C LEU A 183 -5.45 22.61 -28.96
N SER A 184 -4.24 23.20 -28.85
CA SER A 184 -3.84 24.37 -29.61
C SER A 184 -3.46 24.08 -31.07
N THR A 185 -3.04 22.85 -31.38
CA THR A 185 -2.53 22.49 -32.72
C THR A 185 -3.60 21.79 -33.56
N THR A 186 -4.20 20.71 -33.06
CA THR A 186 -5.25 19.96 -33.77
C THR A 186 -6.27 19.39 -32.81
N PHE A 187 -7.54 19.80 -32.97
CA PHE A 187 -8.64 19.37 -32.10
C PHE A 187 -8.91 17.86 -32.16
N THR A 188 -8.77 17.24 -33.34
CA THR A 188 -9.00 15.81 -33.54
C THR A 188 -8.02 14.94 -32.75
N LEU A 189 -6.74 15.29 -32.75
CA LEU A 189 -5.71 14.57 -32.01
C LEU A 189 -5.87 14.77 -30.50
N SER A 190 -6.23 15.99 -30.07
CA SER A 190 -6.54 16.29 -28.67
C SER A 190 -7.69 15.42 -28.14
N MET A 191 -8.78 15.26 -28.92
CA MET A 191 -9.89 14.38 -28.57
C MET A 191 -9.47 12.91 -28.45
N LEU A 192 -8.62 12.41 -29.36
CA LEU A 192 -8.06 11.06 -29.27
C LEU A 192 -7.21 10.89 -27.99
N THR A 193 -6.39 11.87 -27.63
CA THR A 193 -5.59 11.77 -26.40
C THR A 193 -6.44 11.85 -25.13
N MET A 194 -7.56 12.58 -25.16
CA MET A 194 -8.53 12.58 -24.05
C MET A 194 -9.22 11.23 -23.86
N THR A 195 -9.53 10.52 -24.95
CA THR A 195 -10.12 9.17 -24.83
C THR A 195 -9.15 8.16 -24.23
N ILE A 196 -7.83 8.39 -24.31
CA ILE A 196 -6.79 7.57 -23.67
C ILE A 196 -6.62 7.94 -22.18
N LEU A 197 -6.80 9.21 -21.82
CA LEU A 197 -6.69 9.67 -20.43
C LEU A 197 -7.74 9.00 -19.52
N LEU A 198 -8.97 8.84 -20.00
CA LEU A 198 -10.08 8.24 -19.23
C LEU A 198 -9.82 6.78 -18.78
N PRO A 199 -9.43 5.83 -19.66
CA PRO A 199 -9.09 4.48 -19.22
C PRO A 199 -7.83 4.45 -18.36
N LEU A 200 -6.90 5.38 -18.54
CA LEU A 200 -5.69 5.46 -17.72
C LEU A 200 -6.01 5.84 -16.27
N THR A 201 -6.95 6.75 -16.03
CA THR A 201 -7.40 7.08 -14.65
C THR A 201 -8.17 5.92 -14.01
N ILE A 202 -8.96 5.17 -14.79
CA ILE A 202 -9.63 3.95 -14.30
C ILE A 202 -8.61 2.87 -13.93
N LEU A 203 -7.57 2.69 -14.75
CA LEU A 203 -6.48 1.76 -14.46
C LEU A 203 -5.78 2.14 -13.16
N GLU A 204 -5.47 3.42 -12.97
CA GLU A 204 -4.78 3.87 -11.76
C GLU A 204 -5.64 3.70 -10.50
N LEU A 205 -6.96 3.94 -10.60
CA LEU A 205 -7.90 3.63 -9.52
C LEU A 205 -7.86 2.14 -9.15
N ALA A 206 -7.84 1.25 -10.14
CA ALA A 206 -7.75 -0.18 -9.90
C ALA A 206 -6.40 -0.57 -9.25
N VAL A 207 -5.29 -0.02 -9.75
CA VAL A 207 -3.94 -0.25 -9.21
C VAL A 207 -3.85 0.23 -7.76
N ALA A 208 -4.38 1.41 -7.43
CA ALA A 208 -4.40 1.94 -6.07
C ALA A 208 -5.13 1.02 -5.07
N MET A 209 -6.26 0.42 -5.48
CA MET A 209 -6.99 -0.56 -4.66
C MET A 209 -6.23 -1.87 -4.50
N ILE A 210 -5.74 -2.44 -5.61
CA ILE A 210 -5.02 -3.72 -5.61
C ILE A 210 -3.74 -3.61 -4.78
N GLN A 211 -3.05 -2.48 -4.85
CA GLN A 211 -1.77 -2.31 -4.18
C GLN A 211 -1.90 -2.29 -2.65
N ALA A 212 -2.96 -1.67 -2.12
CA ALA A 212 -3.27 -1.75 -0.68
C ALA A 212 -3.57 -3.21 -0.28
N TYR A 213 -4.31 -3.94 -1.12
CA TYR A 213 -4.64 -5.34 -0.88
C TYR A 213 -3.39 -6.24 -0.86
N VAL A 214 -2.54 -6.15 -1.88
CA VAL A 214 -1.32 -6.97 -2.01
C VAL A 214 -0.35 -6.70 -0.86
N PHE A 215 -0.26 -5.45 -0.38
CA PHE A 215 0.57 -5.11 0.78
C PHE A 215 0.17 -5.94 2.02
N VAL A 216 -1.12 -5.92 2.36
CA VAL A 216 -1.63 -6.59 3.57
C VAL A 216 -1.63 -8.11 3.39
N LEU A 217 -1.93 -8.59 2.20
CA LEU A 217 -1.89 -10.02 1.89
C LEU A 217 -0.48 -10.59 2.07
N LEU A 218 0.55 -9.93 1.53
CA LEU A 218 1.93 -10.38 1.71
C LEU A 218 2.35 -10.36 3.17
N LEU A 219 1.96 -9.33 3.91
CA LEU A 219 2.21 -9.27 5.35
C LEU A 219 1.52 -10.41 6.11
N SER A 220 0.28 -10.77 5.72
CA SER A 220 -0.43 -11.90 6.31
C SER A 220 0.22 -13.26 5.99
N LEU A 221 0.75 -13.42 4.77
CA LEU A 221 1.53 -14.61 4.40
C LEU A 221 2.83 -14.69 5.18
N TYR A 222 3.52 -13.57 5.41
CA TYR A 222 4.72 -13.56 6.27
C TYR A 222 4.40 -13.88 7.71
N LEU A 223 3.24 -13.46 8.19
CA LEU A 223 2.79 -13.88 9.50
C LEU A 223 2.58 -15.39 9.53
N GLN A 224 1.93 -15.95 8.51
CA GLN A 224 1.68 -17.38 8.41
C GLN A 224 2.96 -18.23 8.29
N GLU A 225 3.97 -17.78 7.54
CA GLU A 225 5.29 -18.43 7.47
C GLU A 225 6.00 -18.43 8.84
N ASN A 226 5.73 -17.44 9.69
CA ASN A 226 6.37 -17.26 10.98
C ASN A 226 5.54 -17.79 12.17
N THR A 227 4.33 -18.33 11.99
CA THR A 227 3.48 -18.85 13.09
C THR A 227 3.13 -20.32 12.95
#